data_AF-A0A660VKY9-F1
#
_entry.id   AF-A0A660VKY9-F1
#
_cell.length_a   1.000
_cell.length_b   1.000
_cell.length_c   1.000
_cell.angle_alpha   90.00
_cell.angle_beta   90.00
_cell.angle_gamma   90.00
#
_symmetry.space_group_name_H-M   'P 1'
#
loop_
_entity.id
_entity.type
_entity.pdbx_description
1 polymer ?
#
loop_
_entity_poly.entity_id
_entity_poly.type
_entity_poly.pdbx_seq_one_letter_code
_entity_poly.pdbx_strand_id
1 'polypeptide(L)' 'MVRSANMKMTFDKTTGTIVNISGGGCPDIPYLYSVFVGRNLLKVAAPKDVGTTLCALMLHRAYEECKRIFAGEERC' A
#
# COMPACT_ATOMS: atom_id res chain seq x y z
N MET A 1 -2.61 9.60 -0.62
CA MET A 1 -2.66 8.46 -1.56
C MET A 1 -1.33 8.40 -2.28
N VAL A 2 -0.69 7.25 -2.34
CA VAL A 2 0.57 7.03 -3.05
C VAL A 2 0.33 6.07 -4.20
N ARG A 3 0.92 6.36 -5.36
CA ARG A 3 0.85 5.54 -6.57
C ARG A 3 2.23 5.01 -6.94
N SER A 4 2.29 3.74 -7.34
CA SER A 4 3.45 3.14 -7.99
C SER A 4 2.97 2.28 -9.16
N ALA A 5 3.39 2.62 -10.38
CA ALA A 5 2.82 2.06 -11.62
C ALA A 5 1.27 2.15 -11.63
N ASN A 6 0.57 1.02 -11.75
CA ASN A 6 -0.89 0.98 -11.70
C ASN A 6 -1.44 0.78 -10.28
N MET A 7 -0.59 0.49 -9.29
CA MET A 7 -1.00 0.28 -7.90
C MET A 7 -1.11 1.60 -7.14
N LYS A 8 -2.14 1.71 -6.30
CA LYS A 8 -2.39 2.86 -5.43
C LYS A 8 -2.70 2.37 -4.03
N MET A 9 -2.09 2.98 -3.02
CA MET A 9 -2.41 2.79 -1.61
C MET A 9 -2.87 4.12 -1.01
N THR A 10 -4.02 4.11 -0.35
CA THR A 10 -4.53 5.26 0.41
C THR A 10 -4.59 4.88 1.87
N PHE A 11 -4.12 5.78 2.73
CA PHE A 11 -4.19 5.63 4.17
C PHE A 11 -4.68 6.93 4.80
N ASP A 12 -5.22 6.80 6.01
CA ASP A 12 -5.58 7.89 6.88
C ASP A 12 -4.33 8.46 7.55
N LYS A 13 -4.04 9.75 7.32
CA LYS A 13 -2.79 10.38 7.79
C LYS A 13 -2.68 10.50 9.31
N THR A 14 -3.80 10.47 10.04
CA THR A 14 -3.81 10.61 11.51
C THR A 14 -3.56 9.27 12.19
N THR A 15 -4.22 8.21 11.70
CA THR A 15 -4.20 6.89 12.32
C THR A 15 -3.19 5.94 11.67
N GLY A 16 -2.80 6.18 10.42
CA GLY A 16 -1.99 5.25 9.63
C GLY A 16 -2.77 4.05 9.08
N THR A 17 -4.10 4.07 9.15
CA THR A 17 -4.96 2.99 8.67
C THR A 17 -5.04 3.00 7.15
N ILE A 18 -4.79 1.87 6.50
CA ILE A 18 -4.94 1.70 5.05
C ILE A 18 -6.43 1.66 4.74
N VAL A 19 -6.95 2.67 4.05
CA VAL A 19 -8.39 2.81 3.75
C VAL A 19 -8.74 2.35 2.34
N ASN A 20 -7.75 2.24 1.44
CA ASN A 20 -8.00 1.73 0.10
C ASN A 20 -6.73 1.17 -0.55
N ILE A 21 -6.92 0.14 -1.37
CA ILE A 21 -5.95 -0.30 -2.37
C ILE A 21 -6.67 -0.39 -3.70
N SER A 22 -6.02 0.04 -4.77
CA SER A 22 -6.53 -0.18 -6.12
C SER A 22 -5.38 -0.44 -7.09
N GLY A 23 -5.70 -1.10 -8.20
CA GLY A 23 -4.74 -1.50 -9.23
C GLY A 23 -5.42 -1.59 -10.60
N GLY A 24 -4.64 -1.82 -11.65
CA GLY A 24 -5.18 -1.99 -13.00
C GLY A 24 -5.38 -3.46 -13.37
N GLY A 25 -6.63 -3.94 -13.37
CA GLY A 25 -7.08 -5.15 -14.07
C GLY A 25 -6.49 -6.51 -13.67
N CYS A 26 -5.49 -6.57 -12.77
CA CYS A 26 -4.86 -7.82 -12.38
C CYS A 26 -5.72 -8.63 -11.38
N PRO A 27 -5.74 -9.97 -11.50
CA PRO A 27 -6.58 -10.83 -10.67
C PRO A 27 -6.10 -10.94 -9.21
N ASP A 28 -4.89 -10.48 -8.90
CA ASP A 28 -4.32 -10.48 -7.55
C ASP A 28 -4.71 -9.27 -6.70
N ILE A 29 -5.29 -8.22 -7.32
CA ILE A 29 -5.69 -6.99 -6.62
C ILE A 29 -6.74 -7.25 -5.52
N PRO A 30 -7.82 -8.03 -5.75
CA PRO A 30 -8.80 -8.31 -4.69
C PRO A 30 -8.19 -9.02 -3.48
N TYR A 31 -7.24 -9.94 -3.70
CA TYR A 31 -6.51 -10.58 -2.62
C TYR A 31 -5.69 -9.57 -1.83
N LEU A 32 -4.85 -8.78 -2.51
CA LEU A 32 -4.07 -7.71 -1.85
C LEU A 32 -4.98 -6.73 -1.09
N TYR A 33 -6.12 -6.33 -1.69
CA TYR A 33 -7.10 -5.49 -1.01
C TYR A 33 -7.55 -6.08 0.32
N SER A 34 -7.99 -7.35 0.31
CA SER A 34 -8.47 -8.03 1.52
C SER A 34 -7.40 -8.20 2.60
N VAL A 35 -6.12 -8.33 2.21
CA VAL A 35 -5.02 -8.51 3.15
C VAL A 35 -4.72 -7.21 3.89
N PHE A 36 -4.77 -6.06 3.21
CA PHE A 36 -4.22 -4.81 3.72
C PHE A 36 -5.26 -3.79 4.20
N VAL A 37 -6.42 -3.70 3.54
CA VAL A 37 -7.41 -2.65 3.86
C VAL A 37 -7.97 -2.86 5.28
N GLY A 38 -8.07 -1.77 6.04
CA GLY A 38 -8.44 -1.75 7.45
C GLY A 38 -7.26 -2.00 8.41
N ARG A 39 -6.08 -2.37 7.92
CA ARG A 39 -4.89 -2.56 8.76
C ARG A 39 -4.07 -1.27 8.89
N ASN A 40 -3.31 -1.18 9.97
CA ASN A 40 -2.37 -0.09 10.18
C ASN A 40 -1.06 -0.33 9.41
N LEU A 41 -0.52 0.69 8.75
CA LEU A 41 0.73 0.65 7.98
C LEU A 41 1.91 0.07 8.77
N LEU A 42 1.97 0.32 10.08
CA LEU A 42 3.08 -0.13 10.93
C LEU A 42 2.88 -1.54 11.50
N LYS A 43 1.69 -2.12 11.36
CA LYS A 43 1.31 -3.43 11.97
C LYS A 43 0.99 -4.50 10.93
N VAL A 44 1.31 -4.26 9.66
CA VAL A 44 1.06 -5.21 8.56
C VAL A 44 2.39 -5.67 7.97
N ALA A 45 2.41 -6.90 7.43
CA ALA A 45 3.54 -7.41 6.66
C ALA A 45 3.84 -6.53 5.44
N ALA A 46 5.06 -6.53 4.92
CA ALA A 46 5.34 -5.77 3.70
C ALA A 46 4.64 -6.45 2.51
N PRO A 47 4.11 -5.71 1.52
CA PRO A 47 3.45 -6.31 0.36
C PRO A 47 4.30 -7.31 -0.43
N LYS A 48 5.63 -7.14 -0.45
CA LYS A 48 6.57 -8.10 -1.06
C LYS A 48 6.64 -9.45 -0.34
N ASP A 49 6.27 -9.50 0.95
CA ASP A 49 6.27 -10.73 1.75
C ASP A 49 4.93 -11.47 1.62
N VAL A 50 3.88 -10.78 1.15
CA VAL A 50 2.56 -11.35 0.87
C VAL A 50 2.47 -11.91 -0.55
N GLY A 51 3.22 -11.35 -1.50
CA GLY A 51 3.25 -11.82 -2.86
C GLY A 51 4.45 -11.30 -3.66
N THR A 52 4.87 -12.07 -4.65
CA THR A 52 6.00 -11.76 -5.54
C THR A 52 5.55 -11.30 -6.94
N THR A 53 4.25 -11.05 -7.13
CA THR A 53 3.72 -10.50 -8.39
C THR A 53 4.19 -9.06 -8.59
N LEU A 54 4.18 -8.59 -9.85
CA LEU A 54 4.52 -7.19 -10.14
C LEU A 54 3.62 -6.22 -9.37
N CYS A 55 2.32 -6.50 -9.25
CA CYS A 55 1.40 -5.68 -8.46
C CYS A 55 1.78 -5.65 -6.98
N ALA A 56 2.12 -6.79 -6.36
CA ALA A 56 2.56 -6.82 -4.98
C ALA A 56 3.86 -6.03 -4.76
N LEU A 57 4.82 -6.14 -5.70
CA LEU A 57 6.07 -5.38 -5.65
C LEU A 57 5.88 -3.87 -5.85
N MET A 58 4.99 -3.46 -6.75
CA MET A 58 4.64 -2.04 -6.93
C MET A 58 3.85 -1.50 -5.73
N LEU A 59 2.95 -2.30 -5.17
CA LEU A 59 2.26 -1.97 -3.93
C LEU A 59 3.25 -1.83 -2.76
N HIS A 60 4.32 -2.63 -2.70
CA HIS A 60 5.38 -2.48 -1.70
C HIS A 60 6.10 -1.13 -1.83
N ARG A 61 6.41 -0.68 -3.05
CA ARG A 61 6.99 0.65 -3.27
C ARG A 61 6.06 1.76 -2.78
N ALA A 62 4.75 1.64 -3.05
CA ALA A 62 3.77 2.60 -2.55
C ALA A 62 3.66 2.56 -1.00
N TYR A 63 3.73 1.37 -0.41
CA TYR A 63 3.71 1.15 1.04
C TYR A 63 4.89 1.82 1.76
N GLU A 64 6.11 1.67 1.25
CA GLU A 64 7.30 2.32 1.82
C GLU A 64 7.18 3.84 1.82
N GLU A 65 6.68 4.40 0.73
CA GLU A 65 6.46 5.85 0.64
C GLU A 65 5.30 6.32 1.53
N CYS A 66 4.23 5.52 1.67
CA CYS A 66 3.19 5.78 2.67
C CYS A 66 3.76 5.87 4.09
N LYS A 67 4.72 4.99 4.45
CA LYS A 67 5.37 5.02 5.77
C LYS A 67 6.20 6.29 5.97
N ARG A 68 6.95 6.72 4.95
CA ARG A 68 7.71 7.99 5.00
C ARG A 68 6.79 9.18 5.21
N ILE A 69 5.71 9.27 4.41
CA ILE A 69 4.71 10.34 4.56
C ILE A 69 4.08 10.31 5.95
N PHE A 70 3.76 9.12 6.48
CA PHE A 70 3.21 8.99 7.82
C PHE A 70 4.20 9.37 8.93
N ALA A 71 5.51 9.19 8.70
CA ALA A 71 6.57 9.64 9.59
C ALA A 71 6.86 11.15 9.48
N GLY A 72 6.20 11.88 8.57
CA GLY A 72 6.40 13.32 8.35
C GLY A 72 7.50 13.66 7.34
N GLU A 73 8.02 12.67 6.61
CA GLU A 73 9.05 12.85 5.58
C GLU A 73 8.44 13.08 4.19
N GLU A 74 7.65 14.16 4.02
CA GLU A 74 7.13 14.53 2.69
C GLU A 74 8.25 15.14 1.83
N ARG A 75 8.53 14.54 0.66
CA ARG A 75 9.36 15.18 -0.37
C ARG A 75 8.53 16.25 -1.08
N CYS A 76 9.04 17.49 -1.03
CA CYS A 76 8.60 18.64 -1.83
C CYS A 76 8.67 18.32 -3.33
#